data_AF-A0A936Y1U3-F1
#
_entry.id   AF-A0A936Y1U3-F1
#
_cell.length_a   1.000
_cell.length_b   1.000
_cell.length_c   1.000
_cell.angle_alpha   90.00
_cell.angle_beta   90.00
_cell.angle_gamma   90.00
#
_symmetry.space_group_name_H-M   'P 1'
#
loop_
_entity.id
_entity.type
_entity.pdbx_description
1 polymer ?
#
loop_
_entity_poly.entity_id
_entity_poly.type
_entity_poly.pdbx_seq_one_letter_code
_entity_poly.pdbx_strand_id
1 'polypeptide(L)'
;MSNKNHPELVIYNYKIDVLNVDKKLKFQDLLPTVNFRYNQLGKGYDMRKTFINPLFENNYQYGLSVGIPLRLSQGRGEYRKAKLKITETQLQQRQKQLQVENKGRKVISMNCLR
;
A
#
# COMPACT_ATOMS: atom_id res chain seq x y z
N MET A 1 -32.13 -5.67 -3.61
CA MET A 1 -31.00 -5.63 -2.65
C MET A 1 -30.14 -6.91 -2.59
N SER A 2 -30.41 -7.97 -3.38
CA SER A 2 -29.67 -9.24 -3.29
C SER A 2 -28.20 -9.22 -3.79
N ASN A 3 -27.73 -8.14 -4.40
CA ASN A 3 -26.36 -8.04 -4.95
C ASN A 3 -25.26 -7.77 -3.91
N LYS A 4 -25.59 -7.35 -2.68
CA LYS A 4 -24.58 -6.98 -1.67
C LYS A 4 -24.06 -8.16 -0.83
N ASN A 5 -24.84 -9.23 -0.71
CA ASN A 5 -24.52 -10.39 0.16
C ASN A 5 -24.10 -11.65 -0.61
N HIS A 6 -23.83 -11.57 -1.91
CA HIS A 6 -23.33 -12.74 -2.63
C HIS A 6 -21.89 -13.02 -2.19
N PRO A 7 -21.59 -14.19 -1.58
CA PRO A 7 -20.28 -14.46 -0.98
C PRO A 7 -19.13 -14.34 -2.00
N GLU A 8 -19.36 -14.73 -3.25
CA GLU A 8 -18.39 -14.58 -4.33
C GLU A 8 -18.05 -13.10 -4.61
N LEU A 9 -19.01 -12.17 -4.52
CA LEU A 9 -18.78 -10.75 -4.76
C LEU A 9 -18.01 -10.07 -3.61
N VAL A 10 -18.21 -10.56 -2.39
CA VAL A 10 -17.47 -10.13 -1.20
C VAL A 10 -16.00 -10.54 -1.32
N ILE A 11 -15.72 -11.74 -1.83
CA ILE A 11 -14.34 -12.19 -2.11
C ILE A 11 -13.64 -11.26 -3.12
N TYR A 12 -14.35 -10.83 -4.17
CA TYR A 12 -13.80 -9.84 -5.12
C TYR A 12 -13.46 -8.50 -4.46
N ASN A 13 -14.26 -8.03 -3.50
CA ASN A 13 -13.96 -6.79 -2.76
C ASN A 13 -12.65 -6.94 -1.97
N TYR A 14 -12.50 -8.01 -1.17
CA TYR A 14 -11.26 -8.25 -0.44
C TYR A 14 -10.05 -8.36 -1.36
N LYS A 15 -10.22 -9.01 -2.53
CA LYS A 15 -9.16 -9.10 -3.54
C LYS A 15 -8.75 -7.72 -4.07
N ILE A 16 -9.73 -6.84 -4.34
CA ILE A 16 -9.47 -5.45 -4.76
C ILE A 16 -8.75 -4.67 -3.66
N ASP A 17 -9.12 -4.86 -2.40
CA ASP A 17 -8.49 -4.18 -1.27
C ASP A 17 -7.02 -4.59 -1.10
N VAL A 18 -6.72 -5.89 -1.19
CA VAL A 18 -5.35 -6.40 -1.20
C VAL A 18 -4.55 -5.80 -2.37
N LEU A 19 -5.11 -5.79 -3.58
CA LEU A 19 -4.45 -5.21 -4.75
C LEU A 19 -4.23 -3.68 -4.62
N ASN A 20 -5.10 -2.98 -3.90
CA ASN A 20 -4.93 -1.55 -3.60
C ASN A 20 -3.78 -1.29 -2.63
N VAL A 21 -3.56 -2.17 -1.64
CA VAL A 21 -2.39 -2.12 -0.76
C VAL A 21 -1.11 -2.34 -1.56
N ASP A 22 -1.08 -3.36 -2.43
CA ASP A 22 0.07 -3.61 -3.31
C ASP A 22 0.37 -2.42 -4.21
N LYS A 23 -0.66 -1.80 -4.81
CA LYS A 23 -0.49 -0.58 -5.61
C LYS A 23 0.12 0.56 -4.80
N LYS A 24 -0.30 0.73 -3.54
CA LYS A 24 0.23 1.77 -2.65
C LYS A 24 1.69 1.50 -2.28
N LEU A 25 2.06 0.25 -2.03
CA LEU A 25 3.44 -0.15 -1.79
C LEU A 25 4.32 0.16 -3.00
N LYS A 26 3.88 -0.22 -4.21
CA LYS A 26 4.59 0.11 -5.47
C LYS A 26 4.69 1.61 -5.76
N PHE A 27 3.78 2.41 -5.22
CA PHE A 27 3.88 3.87 -5.28
C PHE A 27 4.93 4.41 -4.30
N GLN A 28 5.07 3.82 -3.11
CA GLN A 28 6.11 4.24 -2.14
C GLN A 28 7.52 3.96 -2.67
N ASP A 29 7.72 2.87 -3.41
CA ASP A 29 8.99 2.55 -4.07
C ASP A 29 9.44 3.61 -5.10
N LEU A 30 8.52 4.44 -5.60
CA LEU A 30 8.80 5.54 -6.53
C LEU A 30 9.20 6.84 -5.83
N LEU A 31 8.94 6.95 -4.52
CA LEU A 31 9.20 8.17 -3.78
C LEU A 31 10.66 8.23 -3.33
N PRO A 32 11.25 9.44 -3.27
CA PRO A 32 12.55 9.62 -2.64
C PRO A 32 12.44 9.27 -1.15
N THR A 33 13.45 8.56 -0.64
CA THR A 33 13.58 8.27 0.79
C THR A 33 14.35 9.40 1.46
N VAL A 34 13.85 9.88 2.60
CA VAL A 34 14.51 10.91 3.41
C VAL A 34 14.76 10.32 4.79
N ASN A 35 16.03 10.13 5.12
CA ASN A 35 16.46 9.59 6.40
C ASN A 35 17.11 10.68 7.22
N PHE A 36 16.55 10.95 8.40
CA PHE A 36 17.15 11.81 9.41
C PHE A 36 17.86 10.95 10.44
N ARG A 37 19.14 11.23 10.68
CA ARG A 37 19.97 10.53 11.66
C ARG A 37 20.44 11.52 12.71
N TYR A 38 20.31 11.12 13.96
CA TYR A 38 20.80 11.85 15.12
C TYR A 38 21.70 10.92 15.94
N ASN A 39 22.98 11.28 16.03
CA ASN A 39 23.95 10.55 16.83
C ASN A 39 24.57 11.49 17.85
N GLN A 40 24.58 11.08 19.12
CA GLN A 40 25.35 11.73 20.17
C GLN A 40 26.68 10.98 20.30
N LEU A 41 27.79 11.59 19.87
CA LEU A 41 29.11 10.98 20.02
C LEU A 41 29.60 11.24 21.45
N GLY A 42 29.32 10.29 22.34
CA GLY A 42 29.99 10.27 23.64
C GLY A 42 31.48 9.96 23.44
N LYS A 43 32.36 10.92 23.74
CA LYS A 43 33.78 10.59 23.90
C LYS A 43 33.90 9.65 25.09
N GLY A 44 34.06 8.36 24.82
CA GLY A 44 34.55 7.42 25.83
C GLY A 44 35.87 7.93 26.40
N TYR A 45 36.17 7.52 27.64
CA TYR A 45 37.31 7.92 28.48
C TYR A 45 37.09 9.13 29.41
N ASP A 46 36.12 9.02 30.34
CA ASP A 46 36.30 9.27 31.79
C ASP A 46 34.93 9.48 32.47
N MET A 47 34.35 8.43 33.06
CA MET A 47 33.11 8.57 33.85
C MET A 47 33.30 9.47 35.09
N ARG A 48 34.54 9.77 35.48
CA ARG A 48 34.88 10.66 36.60
C ARG A 48 34.86 12.15 36.25
N LYS A 49 35.02 12.53 34.97
CA LYS A 49 35.01 13.94 34.54
C LYS A 49 33.62 14.46 34.17
N THR A 50 32.66 13.56 33.96
CA THR A 50 31.27 13.88 33.60
C THR A 50 30.48 14.60 34.71
N PHE A 51 30.90 14.49 35.97
CA PHE A 51 30.21 15.13 37.11
C PHE A 51 30.65 16.57 37.39
N ILE A 52 31.75 17.06 36.79
CA ILE A 52 32.38 18.35 37.16
C ILE A 52 32.31 19.38 36.03
N ASN A 53 32.22 18.97 34.76
CA ASN A 53 32.15 19.88 33.62
C ASN A 53 30.76 19.84 32.96
N PRO A 54 30.30 20.97 32.38
CA PRO A 54 28.95 21.09 31.85
C PRO A 54 28.69 20.00 30.82
N LEU A 55 27.58 19.27 31.02
CA LEU A 55 27.10 18.15 30.20
C LEU A 55 26.77 18.53 28.73
N PHE A 56 27.22 19.70 28.28
CA PHE A 56 26.91 20.34 26.99
C PHE A 56 28.13 20.46 26.08
N GLU A 57 29.14 19.58 26.20
CA GLU A 57 30.19 19.45 25.17
C GLU A 57 29.63 18.80 23.89
N ASN A 58 28.91 19.60 23.10
CA ASN A 58 29.08 19.85 21.66
C ASN A 58 29.46 18.68 20.72
N ASN A 59 29.00 17.45 21.00
CA ASN A 59 29.27 16.27 20.17
C ASN A 59 27.97 15.68 19.58
N TYR A 60 27.17 16.51 18.93
CA TYR A 60 25.95 16.10 18.23
C TYR A 60 26.19 16.05 16.72
N GLN A 61 25.98 14.88 16.11
CA GLN A 61 26.03 14.72 14.65
C GLN A 61 24.61 14.57 14.13
N TYR A 62 24.15 15.60 13.42
CA TYR A 62 22.91 15.59 12.65
C TYR A 62 23.24 15.22 11.20
N GLY A 63 22.61 14.18 10.67
CA GLY A 63 22.80 13.75 9.29
C GLY A 63 21.46 13.68 8.57
N LEU A 64 21.32 14.42 7.47
CA LEU A 64 20.20 14.27 6.54
C LEU A 64 20.69 13.47 5.32
N SER A 65 20.01 12.38 4.98
CA SER A 65 20.32 11.57 3.81
C SER A 65 19.08 11.46 2.92
N VAL A 66 19.19 11.94 1.69
CA VAL A 66 18.13 11.85 0.67
C VAL A 66 18.56 10.83 -0.37
N GLY A 67 17.77 9.79 -0.58
CA GLY A 67 18.03 8.72 -1.55
C GLY A 67 16.96 8.67 -2.63
N ILE A 68 17.35 8.85 -3.90
CA ILE A 68 16.47 8.73 -5.06
C ILE A 68 16.77 7.41 -5.78
N PRO A 69 15.76 6.54 -6.03
CA PRO A 69 15.98 5.31 -6.78
C PRO A 69 16.27 5.60 -8.27
N LEU A 70 17.36 5.03 -8.81
CA LEU A 70 17.79 5.24 -10.21
C LEU A 70 16.80 4.67 -11.25
N ARG A 71 16.07 3.61 -10.92
CA ARG A 71 15.19 2.89 -11.86
C ARG A 71 13.73 3.35 -11.80
N LEU A 72 13.49 4.62 -12.06
CA LEU A 72 12.13 5.19 -12.06
C LEU A 72 11.22 4.57 -13.14
N SER A 73 11.78 4.20 -14.31
CA SER A 73 11.01 3.58 -15.40
C SER A 73 10.45 2.22 -15.00
N GLN A 74 11.25 1.39 -14.33
CA GLN A 74 10.84 0.08 -13.83
C GLN A 74 9.72 0.22 -12.79
N GLY A 75 9.90 1.11 -11.79
CA GLY A 75 8.87 1.39 -10.80
C GLY A 75 7.55 1.89 -11.40
N ARG A 76 7.62 2.77 -12.43
CA ARG A 76 6.41 3.26 -13.14
C ARG A 76 5.70 2.13 -13.89
N GLY A 77 6.46 1.21 -14.48
CA GLY A 77 5.93 0.02 -15.13
C GLY A 77 5.19 -0.89 -14.16
N GLU A 78 5.78 -1.16 -12.99
CA GLU A 78 5.17 -1.97 -11.95
C GLU A 78 3.91 -1.33 -11.35
N TYR A 79 3.92 -0.02 -11.09
CA TYR A 79 2.74 0.72 -10.64
C TYR A 79 1.60 0.65 -11.67
N ARG A 80 1.91 0.83 -12.96
CA ARG A 80 0.92 0.72 -14.04
C ARG A 80 0.36 -0.71 -14.14
N LYS A 81 1.20 -1.73 -13.97
CA LYS A 81 0.80 -3.13 -13.95
C LYS A 81 -0.16 -3.43 -12.78
N ALA A 82 0.13 -2.92 -11.58
CA ALA A 82 -0.76 -3.05 -10.43
C ALA A 82 -2.11 -2.36 -10.66
N LYS A 83 -2.11 -1.15 -11.23
CA LYS A 83 -3.34 -0.44 -11.62
C LYS A 83 -4.18 -1.24 -12.62
N LEU A 84 -3.55 -1.82 -13.64
CA LEU A 84 -4.25 -2.65 -14.64
C LEU A 84 -4.88 -3.88 -14.01
N LYS A 85 -4.19 -4.57 -13.09
CA LYS A 85 -4.74 -5.73 -12.36
C LYS A 85 -5.99 -5.38 -11.54
N ILE A 86 -6.02 -4.20 -10.91
CA ILE A 86 -7.20 -3.72 -10.19
C ILE A 86 -8.36 -3.51 -11.15
N THR A 87 -8.13 -2.80 -12.27
CA THR A 87 -9.16 -2.56 -13.29
C THR A 87 -9.72 -3.87 -13.84
N GLU A 88 -8.86 -4.84 -14.14
CA GLU A 88 -9.25 -6.16 -14.62
C GLU A 88 -10.13 -6.89 -13.59
N THR A 89 -9.73 -6.88 -12.32
CA THR A 89 -10.50 -7.52 -11.24
C THR A 89 -11.87 -6.84 -11.05
N GLN A 90 -11.94 -5.52 -11.16
CA GLN A 90 -13.20 -4.76 -11.12
C GLN A 90 -14.12 -5.09 -12.31
N LEU A 91 -13.56 -5.27 -13.51
CA LEU A 91 -14.32 -5.69 -14.69
C LEU A 91 -14.86 -7.11 -14.52
N GLN A 92 -14.06 -8.04 -14.02
CA GLN A 92 -14.49 -9.41 -13.70
C GLN A 92 -15.62 -9.42 -12.66
N GLN A 93 -15.48 -8.62 -11.60
CA GLN A 93 -16.52 -8.49 -10.58
C GLN A 93 -17.83 -7.96 -11.18
N ARG A 94 -17.78 -6.90 -12.02
CA ARG A 94 -18.97 -6.37 -12.71
C ARG A 94 -19.61 -7.40 -13.64
N GLN A 95 -18.81 -8.16 -14.38
CA GLN A 95 -19.32 -9.23 -15.24
C GLN A 95 -20.05 -10.30 -14.42
N LYS A 96 -19.50 -10.69 -13.27
CA LYS A 96 -20.16 -11.62 -12.35
C LYS A 96 -21.46 -11.07 -11.77
N GLN A 97 -21.49 -9.79 -11.40
CA GLN A 97 -22.73 -9.13 -10.95
C GLN A 97 -23.84 -9.20 -12.01
N LEU A 98 -23.51 -8.89 -13.26
CA LEU A 98 -24.46 -8.98 -14.38
C LEU A 98 -24.93 -10.42 -14.62
N GLN A 99 -24.03 -11.42 -14.50
CA GLN A 99 -24.41 -12.83 -14.62
C GLN A 99 -25.41 -13.26 -13.53
N VAL A 100 -25.19 -12.84 -12.28
CA VAL A 100 -26.08 -13.14 -11.15
C VAL A 100 -27.44 -12.46 -11.35
N GLU A 101 -27.46 -11.20 -11.77
CA GLU A 101 -28.69 -10.47 -12.06
C GLU A 101 -29.50 -11.13 -13.18
N ASN A 102 -28.83 -11.47 -14.29
CA ASN A 102 -29.47 -12.14 -15.42
C ASN A 102 -30.04 -13.51 -15.03
N LYS A 103 -29.34 -14.26 -14.16
CA LYS A 103 -29.83 -15.54 -13.64
C LYS A 103 -31.08 -15.36 -12.78
N GLY A 104 -31.10 -14.35 -11.90
CA GLY A 104 -32.28 -14.01 -11.10
C GLY A 104 -33.48 -13.64 -11.96
N ARG A 105 -33.29 -12.76 -12.95
CA ARG A 105 -34.34 -12.39 -13.91
C ARG A 105 -34.88 -13.60 -14.67
N LYS A 106 -34.00 -14.50 -15.14
CA LYS A 106 -34.38 -15.74 -15.85
C LYS A 106 -35.27 -16.66 -15.01
N VAL A 107 -34.96 -16.83 -13.72
CA VAL A 107 -35.78 -17.65 -12.82
C VAL A 107 -37.15 -17.03 -12.62
N ILE A 108 -37.22 -15.71 -12.39
CA ILE A 108 -38.50 -14.99 -12.22
C ILE A 108 -39.36 -15.10 -13.49
N SER A 109 -38.76 -14.93 -14.68
CA SER A 109 -39.50 -15.04 -15.94
C SER A 109 -40.02 -16.46 -16.20
N MET A 110 -39.26 -17.51 -15.85
CA MET A 110 -39.69 -18.91 -16.00
C MET A 110 -40.83 -19.28 -15.06
N ASN A 111 -40.85 -18.73 -13.84
CA ASN A 111 -41.95 -18.96 -12.88
C ASN A 111 -43.22 -18.16 -13.20
N CYS A 112 -43.13 -17.10 -14.02
CA CYS A 112 -44.28 -16.29 -14.45
C CYS A 112 -44.98 -16.88 -15.68
N LEU A 113 -44.25 -17.68 -16.48
CA LEU A 113 -44.76 -18.35 -17.69
C LEU A 113 -45.36 -19.73 -17.41
N ARG A 114 -45.50 -20.12 -16.15
CA ARG A 114 -46.02 -21.40 -15.68
C ARG A 114 -47.22 -21.15 -14.77
#